data_AF-Q2GZ06-F1
#
_entry.id   AF-Q2GZ06-F1
#
_cell.length_a   1.000
_cell.length_b   1.000
_cell.length_c   1.000
_cell.angle_alpha   90.00
_cell.angle_beta   90.00
_cell.angle_gamma   90.00
#
_symmetry.space_group_name_H-M   'P 1'
#
loop_
_entity.id
_entity.type
_entity.pdbx_description
1 polymer ?
#
loop_
_entity_poly.entity_id
_entity_poly.type
_entity_poly.pdbx_seq_one_letter_code
_entity_poly.pdbx_strand_id
1 'polypeptide(L)'
;MPRVLYDYPRYKPVRSHRQYSEFCRVKLLLSHPHRQTDDLSQVDGRKFDNYSSAYRYCLEHHDHLDDHYGTVDEPDPSPDEEEFEPGGDAGEITLEDWQEMARQLRRVEDMPLAARDTLDTQQRQVYDTIMRHFRAKNENRRPPPLRLQIDGEGGTGKSYMVKVISSHLQAKAASYGRPSPIVRAAPTGVASNQIGGQTLHSLLRLPVDGNYRSLSETLTTLNALQRRFRGIHCLVIAERSMLGLKTLAWIDQRLREVFLENRDEFFGGLGVVLIGDFFQLPSVLNRPLYSTSDDLKDIESLGVMRTSRSTSRCSVKLSPEEVDSFADALRIYSTKAQVVEYNHQHMLGLDSPAIQVEAKHEGVGAEKVESSNAGNLAKRLPLCVGCRVMLTRNLWADVGLVNGAQGTVYEISWKEGADVLRDPPEVIMVPFDDYDGPAFTMPNGEPLRSGEKLVVPILRVRQDFMVGANSCSRKQFPLWVSYAITVHKSQGITLDKVVCDISAPEFASGLSYVAVSRVKTLGGLMFKRPFDRSRIYRETPSRAMGLKLSDHATRQLQALDVVAGEVPSESN
;
A
#
# COMPACT_ATOMS: atom_id res chain seq x y z
N MET A 1 11.22 -24.96 -19.30
CA MET A 1 12.33 -25.08 -18.32
C MET A 1 11.83 -25.86 -17.11
N PRO A 2 12.59 -26.85 -16.62
CA PRO A 2 12.15 -27.70 -15.51
C PRO A 2 11.97 -26.88 -14.22
N ARG A 3 10.96 -27.25 -13.41
CA ARG A 3 10.63 -26.61 -12.14
C ARG A 3 11.70 -26.98 -11.10
N VAL A 4 12.48 -26.00 -10.65
CA VAL A 4 13.38 -26.16 -9.50
C VAL A 4 12.52 -26.22 -8.23
N LEU A 5 12.51 -27.37 -7.56
CA LEU A 5 11.88 -27.58 -6.26
C LEU A 5 12.80 -26.99 -5.18
N TYR A 6 12.39 -25.88 -4.56
CA TYR A 6 13.05 -25.35 -3.36
C TYR A 6 12.48 -26.05 -2.12
N ASP A 7 13.02 -27.22 -1.77
CA ASP A 7 12.70 -27.85 -0.48
C ASP A 7 13.34 -27.05 0.66
N TYR A 8 12.54 -26.74 1.68
CA TYR A 8 12.97 -26.13 2.93
C TYR A 8 12.75 -27.16 4.05
N PRO A 9 13.77 -27.51 4.85
CA PRO A 9 15.05 -26.82 5.04
C PRO A 9 16.20 -27.31 4.14
N ARG A 10 17.04 -26.38 3.66
CA ARG A 10 18.26 -26.68 2.89
C ARG A 10 19.36 -27.23 3.83
N TYR A 11 19.78 -28.46 3.59
CA TYR A 11 20.80 -29.13 4.41
C TYR A 11 22.20 -28.94 3.80
N LYS A 12 23.20 -28.69 4.65
CA LYS A 12 24.56 -28.40 4.15
C LYS A 12 25.21 -29.62 3.50
N PRO A 13 25.76 -29.49 2.27
CA PRO A 13 26.39 -30.59 1.53
C PRO A 13 27.82 -30.92 2.01
N VAL A 14 28.13 -30.68 3.28
CA VAL A 14 29.48 -30.82 3.84
C VAL A 14 29.57 -32.11 4.65
N ARG A 15 30.46 -33.03 4.29
CA ARG A 15 30.56 -34.38 4.92
C ARG A 15 30.75 -34.35 6.44
N SER A 16 31.43 -33.32 6.96
CA SER A 16 31.70 -33.14 8.40
C SER A 16 30.56 -32.46 9.15
N HIS A 17 29.51 -31.99 8.47
CA HIS A 17 28.41 -31.26 9.08
C HIS A 17 27.32 -32.20 9.60
N ARG A 18 26.71 -31.87 10.74
CA ARG A 18 25.64 -32.67 11.39
C ARG A 18 24.39 -32.87 10.52
N GLN A 19 24.22 -32.05 9.48
CA GLN A 19 23.09 -32.11 8.55
C GLN A 19 23.39 -32.91 7.27
N TYR A 20 24.60 -33.46 7.11
CA TYR A 20 24.98 -34.17 5.89
C TYR A 20 24.11 -35.40 5.59
N SER A 21 23.73 -36.14 6.64
CA SER A 21 22.83 -37.28 6.49
C SER A 21 21.45 -36.87 5.93
N GLU A 22 20.98 -35.69 6.30
CA GLU A 22 19.71 -35.14 5.79
C GLU A 22 19.86 -34.61 4.35
N PHE A 23 21.02 -34.05 4.01
CA PHE A 23 21.35 -33.72 2.62
C PHE A 23 21.33 -34.98 1.73
N CYS A 24 21.98 -36.07 2.15
CA CYS A 24 21.97 -37.34 1.41
C CYS A 24 20.55 -37.91 1.27
N ARG A 25 19.70 -37.78 2.30
CA ARG A 25 18.31 -38.21 2.25
C ARG A 25 17.52 -37.45 1.18
N VAL A 26 17.69 -36.13 1.08
CA VAL A 26 17.00 -35.32 0.06
C VAL A 26 17.51 -35.63 -1.35
N LYS A 27 18.81 -35.86 -1.54
CA LYS A 27 19.33 -36.28 -2.85
C LYS A 27 18.74 -37.62 -3.30
N LEU A 28 18.63 -38.60 -2.40
CA LEU A 28 17.97 -39.88 -2.70
C LEU A 28 16.47 -39.71 -2.99
N LEU A 29 15.80 -38.79 -2.29
CA LEU A 29 14.39 -38.45 -2.48
C LEU A 29 14.12 -37.86 -3.87
N LEU A 30 15.04 -37.03 -4.38
CA LEU A 30 14.95 -36.42 -5.70
C LEU A 30 15.31 -37.40 -6.83
N SER A 31 16.17 -38.38 -6.55
CA SER A 31 16.68 -39.33 -7.53
C SER A 31 15.89 -40.63 -7.65
N HIS A 32 15.19 -41.07 -6.58
CA HIS A 32 14.52 -42.38 -6.54
C HIS A 32 13.05 -42.32 -6.09
N PRO A 33 12.16 -43.11 -6.74
CA PRO A 33 10.78 -43.25 -6.31
C PRO A 33 10.69 -43.97 -4.96
N HIS A 34 9.84 -43.46 -4.07
CA HIS A 34 9.65 -43.98 -2.71
C HIS A 34 8.17 -43.80 -2.29
N ARG A 35 7.70 -44.63 -1.35
CA ARG A 35 6.36 -44.46 -0.73
C ARG A 35 6.47 -44.08 0.75
N GLN A 36 7.57 -44.46 1.40
CA GLN A 36 7.91 -44.12 2.78
C GLN A 36 9.39 -43.75 2.88
N THR A 37 9.79 -42.99 3.90
CA THR A 37 11.18 -42.52 4.06
C THR A 37 12.17 -43.68 4.25
N ASP A 38 11.72 -44.80 4.80
CA ASP A 38 12.55 -45.98 5.02
C ASP A 38 12.95 -46.67 3.70
N ASP A 39 12.18 -46.47 2.63
CA ASP A 39 12.48 -46.99 1.29
C ASP A 39 13.75 -46.33 0.71
N LEU A 40 14.07 -45.11 1.13
CA LEU A 40 15.26 -44.37 0.69
C LEU A 40 16.56 -44.96 1.23
N SER A 41 16.50 -45.85 2.22
CA SER A 41 17.65 -46.63 2.69
C SER A 41 17.97 -47.82 1.78
N GLN A 42 17.17 -48.05 0.72
CA GLN A 42 17.35 -49.14 -0.24
C GLN A 42 17.60 -48.61 -1.65
N VAL A 43 18.72 -49.00 -2.27
CA VAL A 43 19.06 -48.67 -3.66
C VAL A 43 19.35 -49.98 -4.39
N ASP A 44 18.72 -50.20 -5.55
CA ASP A 44 18.81 -51.44 -6.36
C ASP A 44 18.58 -52.75 -5.56
N GLY A 45 17.64 -52.71 -4.61
CA GLY A 45 17.30 -53.87 -3.79
C GLY A 45 18.24 -54.14 -2.60
N ARG A 46 19.34 -53.38 -2.44
CA ARG A 46 20.25 -53.46 -1.29
C ARG A 46 19.90 -52.44 -0.21
N LYS A 47 19.79 -52.89 1.05
CA LYS A 47 19.47 -52.04 2.20
C LYS A 47 20.76 -51.56 2.88
N PHE A 48 20.81 -50.28 3.25
CA PHE A 48 21.94 -49.61 3.87
C PHE A 48 21.57 -49.07 5.26
N ASP A 49 22.55 -49.02 6.17
CA ASP A 49 22.33 -48.61 7.57
C ASP A 49 22.09 -47.10 7.75
N ASN A 50 22.46 -46.27 6.77
CA ASN A 50 22.24 -44.83 6.81
C ASN A 50 22.16 -44.21 5.40
N TYR A 51 21.55 -43.03 5.29
CA TYR A 51 21.37 -42.34 4.01
C TYR A 51 22.69 -41.94 3.34
N SER A 52 23.74 -41.70 4.13
CA SER A 52 25.07 -41.36 3.60
C SER A 52 25.72 -42.51 2.83
N SER A 53 25.54 -43.76 3.29
CA SER A 53 26.04 -44.95 2.58
C SER A 53 25.17 -45.31 1.38
N ALA A 54 23.85 -45.19 1.49
CA ALA A 54 22.93 -45.36 0.36
C ALA A 54 23.22 -44.35 -0.77
N TYR A 55 23.42 -43.07 -0.43
CA TYR A 55 23.72 -42.02 -1.41
C TYR A 55 25.08 -42.19 -2.08
N ARG A 56 26.10 -42.67 -1.34
CA ARG A 56 27.41 -43.00 -1.94
C ARG A 56 27.28 -44.10 -2.99
N TYR A 57 26.52 -45.16 -2.68
CA TYR A 57 26.29 -46.26 -3.60
C TYR A 57 25.54 -45.79 -4.87
N CYS A 58 24.51 -44.96 -4.68
CA CYS A 58 23.76 -44.31 -5.76
C CYS A 58 24.69 -43.50 -6.69
N LEU A 59 25.55 -42.64 -6.15
CA LEU A 59 26.50 -41.83 -6.94
C LEU A 59 27.49 -42.66 -7.76
N GLU A 60 27.87 -43.84 -7.28
CA GLU A 60 28.83 -44.73 -7.96
C GLU A 60 28.18 -45.58 -9.07
N HIS A 61 26.86 -45.76 -9.06
CA HIS A 61 26.17 -46.72 -9.93
C HIS A 61 25.07 -46.10 -10.81
N HIS A 62 24.65 -44.86 -10.52
CA HIS A 62 23.56 -44.16 -11.21
C HIS A 62 24.03 -42.80 -11.72
N ASP A 63 23.54 -42.43 -12.91
CA ASP A 63 23.72 -41.09 -13.46
C ASP A 63 22.38 -40.33 -13.36
N HIS A 64 22.39 -39.20 -12.67
CA HIS A 64 21.21 -38.40 -12.40
C HIS A 64 21.37 -37.02 -13.01
N LEU A 65 20.29 -36.51 -13.62
CA LEU A 65 20.24 -35.12 -14.10
C LEU A 65 20.44 -34.14 -12.93
N ASP A 66 21.02 -32.97 -13.21
CA ASP A 66 21.25 -31.94 -12.19
C ASP A 66 19.94 -31.57 -11.49
N ASP A 67 19.90 -31.80 -10.18
CA ASP A 67 18.75 -31.54 -9.32
C ASP A 67 18.75 -30.12 -8.74
N HIS A 68 19.81 -29.34 -9.01
CA HIS A 68 20.01 -27.97 -8.52
C HIS A 68 19.92 -27.83 -6.98
N TYR A 69 19.99 -28.94 -6.24
CA TYR A 69 19.93 -28.95 -4.76
C TYR A 69 21.31 -28.79 -4.12
N GLY A 70 22.38 -28.97 -4.91
CA GLY A 70 23.78 -28.78 -4.53
C GLY A 70 24.61 -30.05 -4.65
N THR A 71 25.93 -29.87 -4.65
CA THR A 71 26.94 -30.91 -4.86
C THR A 71 27.79 -31.07 -3.59
N VAL A 72 28.22 -32.30 -3.30
CA VAL A 72 28.97 -32.59 -2.07
C VAL A 72 30.27 -31.81 -2.05
N ASP A 73 30.50 -31.08 -0.95
CA ASP A 73 31.68 -30.26 -0.69
C ASP A 73 31.89 -29.07 -1.67
N GLU A 74 30.87 -28.72 -2.47
CA GLU A 74 30.86 -27.48 -3.26
C GLU A 74 30.21 -26.31 -2.48
N PRO A 75 30.73 -25.07 -2.64
CA PRO A 75 30.11 -23.89 -2.06
C PRO A 75 28.71 -23.66 -2.62
N ASP A 76 27.79 -23.17 -1.78
CA ASP A 76 26.44 -22.76 -2.21
C ASP A 76 26.56 -21.81 -3.42
N PRO A 77 25.87 -22.05 -4.54
CA PRO A 77 25.91 -21.14 -5.67
C PRO A 77 25.41 -19.76 -5.21
N SER A 78 26.32 -18.78 -5.21
CA SER A 78 25.96 -17.37 -5.11
C SER A 78 25.20 -16.97 -6.38
N PRO A 79 24.21 -16.08 -6.32
CA PRO A 79 23.55 -15.61 -7.53
C PRO A 79 24.57 -14.89 -8.43
N ASP A 80 24.74 -15.38 -9.64
CA ASP A 80 25.65 -14.81 -10.64
C ASP A 80 25.21 -13.40 -11.04
N GLU A 81 26.17 -12.48 -11.00
CA GLU A 81 26.08 -11.14 -11.59
C GLU A 81 26.47 -11.25 -13.08
N GLU A 82 25.60 -10.75 -13.96
CA GLU A 82 25.75 -10.61 -15.43
C GLU A 82 25.43 -11.83 -16.31
N GLU A 83 24.25 -11.81 -16.96
CA GLU A 83 24.18 -11.97 -18.44
C GLU A 83 22.80 -11.57 -19.01
N PHE A 84 22.86 -10.62 -19.93
CA PHE A 84 21.83 -10.07 -20.81
C PHE A 84 21.74 -10.96 -22.09
N GLU A 85 20.57 -11.26 -22.66
CA GLU A 85 20.02 -10.73 -23.95
C GLU A 85 19.15 -11.85 -24.63
N PRO A 86 18.38 -11.64 -25.73
CA PRO A 86 17.90 -10.41 -26.40
C PRO A 86 16.36 -10.38 -26.55
N GLY A 87 15.84 -9.32 -27.18
CA GLY A 87 14.42 -8.98 -27.30
C GLY A 87 13.52 -9.98 -28.05
N GLY A 88 12.23 -9.93 -27.68
CA GLY A 88 11.12 -10.53 -28.41
C GLY A 88 9.96 -9.53 -28.47
N ASP A 89 9.40 -9.37 -29.67
CA ASP A 89 8.39 -8.39 -30.08
C ASP A 89 7.29 -8.12 -29.05
N ALA A 90 7.11 -6.84 -28.72
CA ALA A 90 5.90 -6.34 -28.11
C ALA A 90 4.80 -6.31 -29.19
N GLY A 91 3.93 -7.32 -29.18
CA GLY A 91 2.74 -7.36 -30.03
C GLY A 91 1.87 -6.11 -29.87
N GLU A 92 1.24 -5.71 -30.97
CA GLU A 92 0.31 -4.57 -31.04
C GLU A 92 -0.77 -4.63 -29.96
N ILE A 93 -0.91 -3.55 -29.21
CA ILE A 93 -1.98 -3.31 -28.24
C ILE A 93 -3.31 -3.22 -29.00
N THR A 94 -4.27 -4.08 -28.68
CA THR A 94 -5.54 -4.17 -29.40
C THR A 94 -6.59 -3.16 -28.89
N LEU A 95 -7.65 -2.93 -29.65
CA LEU A 95 -8.75 -2.00 -29.31
C LEU A 95 -9.52 -2.44 -28.04
N GLU A 96 -9.45 -3.71 -27.66
CA GLU A 96 -10.01 -4.25 -26.41
C GLU A 96 -9.22 -3.81 -25.17
N ASP A 97 -7.89 -3.67 -25.28
CA ASP A 97 -7.04 -3.10 -24.22
C ASP A 97 -7.41 -1.63 -23.93
N TRP A 98 -7.89 -0.91 -24.95
CA TRP A 98 -8.37 0.47 -24.78
C TRP A 98 -9.70 0.57 -24.03
N GLN A 99 -10.63 -0.38 -24.24
CA GLN A 99 -11.90 -0.41 -23.52
C GLN A 99 -11.71 -0.87 -22.06
N GLU A 100 -10.74 -1.78 -21.81
CA GLU A 100 -10.35 -2.19 -20.46
C GLU A 100 -9.60 -1.06 -19.73
N MET A 101 -8.74 -0.30 -20.42
CA MET A 101 -8.04 0.85 -19.85
C MET A 101 -8.99 2.04 -19.58
N ALA A 102 -10.07 2.20 -20.36
CA ALA A 102 -11.16 3.12 -20.08
C ALA A 102 -11.99 2.71 -18.85
N ARG A 103 -12.08 1.40 -18.56
CA ARG A 103 -12.64 0.84 -17.31
C ARG A 103 -11.70 1.03 -16.11
N GLN A 104 -10.38 1.06 -16.33
CA GLN A 104 -9.34 1.21 -15.30
C GLN A 104 -9.10 2.66 -14.82
N LEU A 105 -9.74 3.67 -15.44
CA LEU A 105 -9.87 5.01 -14.85
C LEU A 105 -10.93 4.94 -13.74
N ARG A 106 -10.51 4.45 -12.56
CA ARG A 106 -11.30 4.34 -11.33
C ARG A 106 -12.26 5.52 -11.16
N ARG A 107 -13.53 5.29 -11.49
CA ARG A 107 -14.61 6.24 -11.21
C ARG A 107 -14.53 6.59 -9.74
N VAL A 108 -14.53 7.90 -9.44
CA VAL A 108 -14.97 8.32 -8.11
C VAL A 108 -16.41 7.80 -7.99
N GLU A 109 -16.82 7.32 -6.82
CA GLU A 109 -18.26 7.16 -6.55
C GLU A 109 -18.96 8.46 -6.98
N ASP A 110 -20.01 8.37 -7.78
CA ASP A 110 -20.75 9.56 -8.21
C ASP A 110 -21.41 10.16 -6.96
N MET A 111 -20.87 11.30 -6.52
CA MET A 111 -21.35 11.99 -5.34
C MET A 111 -22.47 12.95 -5.74
N PRO A 112 -23.56 13.02 -4.95
CA PRO A 112 -24.64 13.95 -5.21
C PRO A 112 -24.13 15.39 -5.03
N LEU A 113 -24.69 16.34 -5.77
CA LEU A 113 -24.32 17.76 -5.66
C LEU A 113 -24.47 18.30 -4.23
N ALA A 114 -25.41 17.75 -3.45
CA ALA A 114 -25.61 18.05 -2.03
C ALA A 114 -24.40 17.73 -1.14
N ALA A 115 -23.49 16.85 -1.57
CA ALA A 115 -22.22 16.58 -0.87
C ALA A 115 -21.29 17.81 -0.81
N ARG A 116 -21.57 18.87 -1.59
CA ARG A 116 -20.90 20.16 -1.41
C ARG A 116 -21.28 20.83 -0.09
N ASP A 117 -22.51 20.64 0.37
CA ASP A 117 -23.05 21.34 1.54
C ASP A 117 -22.70 20.64 2.86
N THR A 118 -22.14 19.43 2.80
CA THR A 118 -21.54 18.72 3.94
C THR A 118 -20.10 19.16 4.21
N LEU A 119 -19.47 19.92 3.31
CA LEU A 119 -18.13 20.47 3.49
C LEU A 119 -18.17 21.66 4.47
N ASP A 120 -17.18 21.74 5.34
CA ASP A 120 -17.02 22.91 6.21
C ASP A 120 -16.65 24.17 5.42
N THR A 121 -16.65 25.33 6.07
CA THR A 121 -16.38 26.62 5.42
C THR A 121 -15.02 26.67 4.72
N GLN A 122 -13.97 26.09 5.30
CA GLN A 122 -12.62 26.10 4.73
C GLN A 122 -12.51 25.12 3.55
N GLN A 123 -13.07 23.92 3.69
CA GLN A 123 -13.18 22.93 2.62
C GLN A 123 -13.99 23.47 1.43
N ARG A 124 -15.07 24.21 1.71
CA ARG A 124 -15.92 24.84 0.69
C ARG A 124 -15.18 25.94 -0.08
N GLN A 125 -14.35 26.74 0.59
CA GLN A 125 -13.49 27.73 -0.08
C GLN A 125 -12.54 27.09 -1.08
N VAL A 126 -11.90 25.98 -0.70
CA VAL A 126 -11.05 25.19 -1.60
C VAL A 126 -11.87 24.66 -2.78
N TYR A 127 -13.01 24.03 -2.50
CA TYR A 127 -13.91 23.49 -3.51
C TYR A 127 -14.31 24.56 -4.53
N ASP A 128 -14.79 25.71 -4.07
CA ASP A 128 -15.26 26.80 -4.91
C ASP A 128 -14.12 27.40 -5.76
N THR A 129 -12.91 27.49 -5.20
CA THR A 129 -11.73 27.98 -5.92
C THR A 129 -11.37 27.07 -7.09
N ILE A 130 -11.33 25.75 -6.87
CA ILE A 130 -11.01 24.77 -7.92
C ILE A 130 -12.12 24.75 -8.99
N MET A 131 -13.38 24.76 -8.58
CA MET A 131 -14.52 24.78 -9.51
C MET A 131 -14.55 26.07 -10.35
N ARG A 132 -14.28 27.23 -9.75
CA ARG A 132 -14.20 28.52 -10.44
C ARG A 132 -13.06 28.53 -11.46
N HIS A 133 -11.89 28.03 -11.06
CA HIS A 133 -10.73 27.92 -11.96
C HIS A 133 -11.05 27.03 -13.17
N PHE A 134 -11.70 25.88 -12.95
CA PHE A 134 -12.12 24.99 -14.03
C PHE A 134 -13.12 25.64 -15.00
N ARG A 135 -14.13 26.37 -14.46
CA ARG A 135 -15.09 27.13 -15.29
C ARG A 135 -14.39 28.18 -16.14
N ALA A 136 -13.54 29.00 -15.53
CA ALA A 136 -12.79 30.05 -16.23
C ALA A 136 -11.93 29.48 -17.39
N LYS A 137 -11.30 28.32 -17.18
CA LYS A 137 -10.51 27.64 -18.22
C LYS A 137 -11.38 27.13 -19.36
N ASN A 138 -12.59 26.63 -19.08
CA ASN A 138 -13.54 26.22 -20.13
C ASN A 138 -14.14 27.40 -20.89
N GLU A 139 -14.28 28.56 -20.25
CA GLU A 139 -14.70 29.82 -20.88
C GLU A 139 -13.56 30.53 -21.65
N ASN A 140 -12.45 29.83 -21.92
CA ASN A 140 -11.26 30.35 -22.60
C ASN A 140 -10.62 31.58 -21.95
N ARG A 141 -10.89 31.86 -20.66
CA ARG A 141 -10.33 33.00 -19.92
C ARG A 141 -8.85 32.81 -19.50
N ARG A 142 -8.19 31.75 -20.01
CA ARG A 142 -6.79 31.34 -19.75
C ARG A 142 -6.26 31.74 -18.35
N PRO A 143 -6.89 31.25 -17.25
CA PRO A 143 -6.44 31.57 -15.91
C PRO A 143 -5.02 30.99 -15.67
N PRO A 144 -4.18 31.64 -14.84
CA PRO A 144 -2.85 31.14 -14.53
C PRO A 144 -2.93 29.74 -13.90
N PRO A 145 -1.99 28.82 -14.17
CA PRO A 145 -2.03 27.45 -13.66
C PRO A 145 -2.29 27.41 -12.15
N LEU A 146 -3.30 26.64 -11.73
CA LEU A 146 -3.68 26.53 -10.33
C LEU A 146 -2.52 25.90 -9.53
N ARG A 147 -1.92 26.66 -8.61
CA ARG A 147 -0.92 26.17 -7.67
C ARG A 147 -1.48 26.32 -6.27
N LEU A 148 -2.11 25.26 -5.79
CA LEU A 148 -2.79 25.29 -4.50
C LEU A 148 -2.14 24.30 -3.55
N GLN A 149 -2.00 24.73 -2.31
CA GLN A 149 -1.55 23.88 -1.24
C GLN A 149 -2.56 23.91 -0.12
N ILE A 150 -2.92 22.73 0.37
CA ILE A 150 -3.95 22.53 1.39
C ILE A 150 -3.30 21.80 2.55
N ASP A 151 -3.26 22.50 3.69
CA ASP A 151 -2.80 22.00 4.97
C ASP A 151 -3.99 21.53 5.81
N GLY A 152 -3.82 20.42 6.54
CA GLY A 152 -4.81 20.02 7.53
C GLY A 152 -4.40 18.74 8.25
N GLU A 153 -4.61 18.71 9.57
CA GLU A 153 -4.23 17.60 10.45
C GLU A 153 -4.90 16.25 10.08
N GLY A 154 -4.40 15.14 10.62
CA GLY A 154 -5.06 13.84 10.45
C GLY A 154 -6.54 13.89 10.85
N GLY A 155 -7.42 13.30 10.05
CA GLY A 155 -8.86 13.23 10.38
C GLY A 155 -9.72 14.43 9.96
N THR A 156 -9.16 15.50 9.40
CA THR A 156 -9.90 16.72 8.99
C THR A 156 -10.73 16.60 7.70
N GLY A 157 -11.02 15.40 7.21
CA GLY A 157 -11.86 15.21 6.02
C GLY A 157 -11.22 15.52 4.66
N LYS A 158 -9.90 15.77 4.57
CA LYS A 158 -9.18 16.07 3.31
C LYS A 158 -9.49 15.09 2.17
N SER A 159 -9.47 13.78 2.46
CA SER A 159 -9.74 12.73 1.46
C SER A 159 -11.18 12.78 0.95
N TYR A 160 -12.14 13.10 1.82
CA TYR A 160 -13.55 13.26 1.45
C TYR A 160 -13.73 14.47 0.52
N MET A 161 -13.16 15.62 0.89
CA MET A 161 -13.18 16.83 0.07
C MET A 161 -12.61 16.58 -1.34
N VAL A 162 -11.48 15.86 -1.46
CA VAL A 162 -10.89 15.49 -2.76
C VAL A 162 -11.85 14.65 -3.60
N LYS A 163 -12.56 13.69 -2.99
CA LYS A 163 -13.55 12.88 -3.71
C LYS A 163 -14.72 13.74 -4.20
N VAL A 164 -15.28 14.63 -3.37
CA VAL A 164 -16.37 15.54 -3.74
C VAL A 164 -15.96 16.42 -4.92
N ILE A 165 -14.79 17.09 -4.83
CA ILE A 165 -14.26 17.94 -5.90
C ILE A 165 -14.09 17.14 -7.19
N SER A 166 -13.52 15.93 -7.09
CA SER A 166 -13.22 15.10 -8.25
C SER A 166 -14.49 14.61 -8.95
N SER A 167 -15.48 14.16 -8.19
CA SER A 167 -16.77 13.71 -8.73
C SER A 167 -17.51 14.87 -9.42
N HIS A 168 -17.59 16.05 -8.78
CA HIS A 168 -18.29 17.19 -9.36
C HIS A 168 -17.57 17.76 -10.60
N LEU A 169 -16.24 17.79 -10.63
CA LEU A 169 -15.49 18.18 -11.82
C LEU A 169 -15.68 17.19 -12.98
N GLN A 170 -15.69 15.89 -12.68
CA GLN A 170 -15.94 14.85 -13.67
C GLN A 170 -17.35 14.98 -14.26
N ALA A 171 -18.38 15.13 -13.42
CA ALA A 171 -19.76 15.35 -13.86
C ALA A 171 -19.88 16.64 -14.71
N LYS A 172 -19.21 17.71 -14.29
CA LYS A 172 -19.23 18.98 -15.02
C LYS A 172 -18.51 18.87 -16.37
N ALA A 173 -17.37 18.20 -16.45
CA ALA A 173 -16.68 17.95 -17.71
C ALA A 173 -17.49 17.06 -18.67
N ALA A 174 -18.17 16.04 -18.12
CA ALA A 174 -19.07 15.18 -18.89
C ALA A 174 -20.23 15.99 -19.51
N SER A 175 -20.77 17.00 -18.80
CA SER A 175 -21.79 17.91 -19.37
C SER A 175 -21.31 18.74 -20.56
N TYR A 176 -19.98 18.87 -20.73
CA TYR A 176 -19.35 19.51 -21.89
C TYR A 176 -18.83 18.49 -22.92
N GLY A 177 -19.15 17.20 -22.79
CA GLY A 177 -18.67 16.14 -23.66
C GLY A 177 -17.16 15.88 -23.55
N ARG A 178 -16.54 16.24 -22.42
CA ARG A 178 -15.07 16.12 -22.21
C ARG A 178 -14.73 15.02 -21.21
N PRO A 179 -13.53 14.42 -21.30
CA PRO A 179 -13.04 13.47 -20.31
C PRO A 179 -12.78 14.16 -18.97
N SER A 180 -12.57 13.36 -17.91
CA SER A 180 -12.26 13.88 -16.57
C SER A 180 -11.03 14.79 -16.61
N PRO A 181 -11.15 16.05 -16.14
CA PRO A 181 -10.07 17.03 -16.19
C PRO A 181 -9.13 16.91 -14.98
N ILE A 182 -9.36 15.94 -14.10
CA ILE A 182 -8.68 15.79 -12.83
C ILE A 182 -8.07 14.39 -12.71
N VAL A 183 -6.80 14.35 -12.31
CA VAL A 183 -6.12 13.12 -11.92
C VAL A 183 -5.61 13.23 -10.50
N ARG A 184 -5.66 12.10 -9.80
CA ARG A 184 -5.37 11.98 -8.38
C ARG A 184 -4.20 11.04 -8.19
N ALA A 185 -3.22 11.48 -7.40
CA ALA A 185 -2.05 10.70 -7.08
C ALA A 185 -1.68 10.81 -5.60
N ALA A 186 -0.92 9.83 -5.11
CA ALA A 186 -0.26 9.93 -3.82
C ALA A 186 1.10 9.19 -3.85
N PRO A 187 2.00 9.44 -2.89
CA PRO A 187 3.27 8.71 -2.78
C PRO A 187 3.11 7.21 -2.52
N THR A 188 2.06 6.80 -1.79
CA THR A 188 1.83 5.39 -1.39
C THR A 188 0.52 4.83 -1.96
N GLY A 189 0.44 3.49 -2.07
CA GLY A 189 -0.78 2.81 -2.53
C GLY A 189 -1.97 2.99 -1.58
N VAL A 190 -1.76 2.98 -0.26
CA VAL A 190 -2.81 3.23 0.74
C VAL A 190 -3.44 4.61 0.52
N ALA A 191 -2.61 5.64 0.45
CA ALA A 191 -3.06 7.02 0.27
C ALA A 191 -3.74 7.24 -1.09
N SER A 192 -3.16 6.71 -2.17
CA SER A 192 -3.73 6.85 -3.51
C SER A 192 -5.06 6.12 -3.63
N ASN A 193 -5.20 4.94 -3.03
CA ASN A 193 -6.45 4.20 -3.03
C ASN A 193 -7.56 4.93 -2.23
N GLN A 194 -7.22 5.61 -1.13
CA GLN A 194 -8.18 6.35 -0.31
C GLN A 194 -8.87 7.48 -1.07
N ILE A 195 -8.15 8.12 -2.01
CA ILE A 195 -8.70 9.16 -2.89
C ILE A 195 -9.19 8.61 -4.23
N GLY A 196 -9.12 7.29 -4.47
CA GLY A 196 -9.46 6.68 -5.77
C GLY A 196 -8.49 7.03 -6.91
N GLY A 197 -7.24 7.34 -6.58
CA GLY A 197 -6.16 7.68 -7.50
C GLY A 197 -5.15 6.55 -7.73
N GLN A 198 -3.95 6.92 -8.17
CA GLN A 198 -2.81 6.01 -8.39
C GLN A 198 -1.55 6.48 -7.65
N THR A 199 -0.53 5.64 -7.54
CA THR A 199 0.76 6.11 -7.00
C THR A 199 1.43 7.06 -7.99
N LEU A 200 2.19 8.05 -7.49
CA LEU A 200 2.95 8.98 -8.35
C LEU A 200 3.89 8.24 -9.31
N HIS A 201 4.57 7.19 -8.82
CA HIS A 201 5.44 6.34 -9.61
C HIS A 201 4.70 5.65 -10.76
N SER A 202 3.52 5.09 -10.50
CA SER A 202 2.70 4.43 -11.52
C SER A 202 2.07 5.43 -12.49
N LEU A 203 1.59 6.57 -12.00
CA LEU A 203 0.93 7.58 -12.81
C LEU A 203 1.88 8.19 -13.84
N LEU A 204 3.05 8.66 -13.37
CA LEU A 204 4.00 9.44 -14.16
C LEU A 204 5.14 8.61 -14.73
N ARG A 205 5.18 7.29 -14.46
CA ARG A 205 6.27 6.38 -14.84
C ARG A 205 7.62 6.82 -14.26
N LEU A 206 7.61 7.22 -12.99
CA LEU A 206 8.82 7.62 -12.29
C LEU A 206 9.59 6.37 -11.83
N PRO A 207 10.92 6.40 -11.86
CA PRO A 207 11.74 5.31 -11.33
C PRO A 207 11.52 5.15 -9.83
N VAL A 208 11.43 3.90 -9.35
CA VAL A 208 11.31 3.57 -7.92
C VAL A 208 12.67 3.69 -7.22
N ASP A 209 13.75 3.32 -7.92
CA ASP A 209 15.13 3.42 -7.48
C ASP A 209 16.01 4.04 -8.58
N GLY A 210 17.07 4.74 -8.17
CA GLY A 210 18.06 5.34 -9.08
C GLY A 210 17.84 6.82 -9.42
N ASN A 211 18.32 7.21 -10.60
CA ASN A 211 18.26 8.59 -11.12
C ASN A 211 17.07 8.78 -12.06
N TYR A 212 16.67 10.04 -12.25
CA TYR A 212 15.67 10.39 -13.24
C TYR A 212 16.11 9.89 -14.61
N ARG A 213 15.20 9.23 -15.33
CA ARG A 213 15.39 8.85 -16.73
C ARG A 213 14.37 9.62 -17.56
N SER A 214 14.82 10.38 -18.54
CA SER A 214 13.89 11.10 -19.43
C SER A 214 13.14 10.09 -20.31
N LEU A 215 11.85 10.30 -20.54
CA LEU A 215 11.10 9.47 -21.48
C LEU A 215 11.29 9.91 -22.94
N SER A 216 12.01 10.99 -23.19
CA SER A 216 12.35 11.41 -24.55
C SER A 216 13.11 10.32 -25.33
N GLU A 217 13.82 9.44 -24.61
CA GLU A 217 14.53 8.28 -25.17
C GLU A 217 13.61 7.07 -25.44
N THR A 218 12.40 7.06 -24.89
CA THR A 218 11.40 5.99 -25.06
C THR A 218 10.07 6.57 -25.55
N LEU A 219 10.05 7.00 -26.81
CA LEU A 219 8.95 7.74 -27.44
C LEU A 219 7.58 7.03 -27.34
N THR A 220 7.53 5.70 -27.40
CA THR A 220 6.29 4.93 -27.22
C THR A 220 5.67 5.13 -25.84
N THR A 221 6.48 5.09 -24.79
CA THR A 221 6.03 5.31 -23.40
C THR A 221 5.63 6.77 -23.18
N LEU A 222 6.40 7.72 -23.76
CA LEU A 222 6.08 9.14 -23.69
C LEU A 222 4.76 9.44 -24.40
N ASN A 223 4.55 8.94 -25.61
CA ASN A 223 3.32 9.12 -26.38
C ASN A 223 2.11 8.54 -25.66
N ALA A 224 2.25 7.40 -24.99
CA ALA A 224 1.20 6.83 -24.16
C ALA A 224 0.86 7.74 -22.96
N LEU A 225 1.89 8.32 -22.32
CA LEU A 225 1.71 9.25 -21.21
C LEU A 225 1.07 10.57 -21.66
N GLN A 226 1.49 11.13 -22.80
CA GLN A 226 0.90 12.33 -23.40
C GLN A 226 -0.56 12.12 -23.77
N ARG A 227 -0.90 10.99 -24.40
CA ARG A 227 -2.30 10.61 -24.66
C ARG A 227 -3.12 10.55 -23.38
N ARG A 228 -2.55 9.97 -22.32
CA ARG A 228 -3.20 9.88 -21.01
C ARG A 228 -3.44 11.24 -20.35
N PHE A 229 -2.51 12.18 -20.52
CA PHE A 229 -2.63 13.53 -19.96
C PHE A 229 -3.40 14.52 -20.83
N ARG A 230 -3.84 14.09 -22.03
CA ARG A 230 -4.65 14.91 -22.92
C ARG A 230 -5.99 15.28 -22.28
N GLY A 231 -6.26 16.59 -22.16
CA GLY A 231 -7.48 17.10 -21.56
C GLY A 231 -7.48 17.15 -20.02
N ILE A 232 -6.40 16.72 -19.36
CA ILE A 232 -6.23 16.90 -17.92
C ILE A 232 -5.86 18.35 -17.65
N HIS A 233 -6.55 18.98 -16.71
CA HIS A 233 -6.29 20.35 -16.26
C HIS A 233 -5.66 20.41 -14.86
N CYS A 234 -5.88 19.39 -14.02
CA CYS A 234 -5.47 19.40 -12.63
C CYS A 234 -4.92 18.03 -12.17
N LEU A 235 -3.78 18.06 -11.48
CA LEU A 235 -3.20 16.94 -10.74
C LEU A 235 -3.29 17.21 -9.23
N VAL A 236 -4.04 16.37 -8.52
CA VAL A 236 -4.10 16.38 -7.05
C VAL A 236 -3.09 15.37 -6.50
N ILE A 237 -2.20 15.83 -5.63
CA ILE A 237 -1.23 14.98 -4.92
C ILE A 237 -1.57 14.98 -3.43
N ALA A 238 -2.08 13.86 -2.93
CA ALA A 238 -2.36 13.67 -1.50
C ALA A 238 -1.13 13.13 -0.75
N GLU A 239 -1.13 13.28 0.58
CA GLU A 239 -0.03 12.91 1.48
C GLU A 239 1.30 13.58 1.10
N ARG A 240 1.26 14.90 0.86
CA ARG A 240 2.42 15.69 0.44
C ARG A 240 3.64 15.58 1.37
N SER A 241 3.47 15.19 2.64
CA SER A 241 4.57 15.02 3.59
C SER A 241 5.53 13.90 3.20
N MET A 242 5.03 12.90 2.49
CA MET A 242 5.82 11.79 1.97
C MET A 242 6.44 12.10 0.59
N LEU A 243 6.23 13.32 0.07
CA LEU A 243 6.87 13.80 -1.14
C LEU A 243 8.22 14.42 -0.80
N GLY A 244 9.29 13.91 -1.38
CA GLY A 244 10.61 14.52 -1.25
C GLY A 244 10.91 15.51 -2.38
N LEU A 245 11.87 16.41 -2.17
CA LEU A 245 12.33 17.40 -3.15
C LEU A 245 12.76 16.74 -4.46
N LYS A 246 13.50 15.63 -4.38
CA LYS A 246 13.93 14.86 -5.56
C LYS A 246 12.73 14.38 -6.38
N THR A 247 11.71 13.84 -5.70
CA THR A 247 10.51 13.32 -6.37
C THR A 247 9.67 14.45 -6.94
N LEU A 248 9.56 15.59 -6.26
CA LEU A 248 8.86 16.76 -6.79
C LEU A 248 9.55 17.31 -8.04
N ALA A 249 10.90 17.36 -8.06
CA ALA A 249 11.67 17.73 -9.24
C ALA A 249 11.44 16.74 -10.40
N TRP A 250 11.39 15.44 -10.12
CA TRP A 250 11.06 14.43 -11.14
C TRP A 250 9.64 14.58 -11.68
N ILE A 251 8.68 14.95 -10.85
CA ILE A 251 7.31 15.25 -11.27
C ILE A 251 7.29 16.45 -12.22
N ASP A 252 7.99 17.54 -11.86
CA ASP A 252 8.12 18.73 -12.69
C ASP A 252 8.75 18.40 -14.05
N GLN A 253 9.91 17.74 -14.05
CA GLN A 253 10.61 17.32 -15.27
C GLN A 253 9.72 16.43 -16.15
N ARG A 254 9.03 15.44 -15.56
CA ARG A 254 8.15 14.55 -16.31
C ARG A 254 6.94 15.26 -16.89
N LEU A 255 6.34 16.19 -16.16
CA LEU A 255 5.20 16.95 -16.66
C LEU A 255 5.61 17.94 -17.76
N ARG A 256 6.82 18.51 -17.72
CA ARG A 256 7.38 19.31 -18.82
C ARG A 256 7.64 18.47 -20.09
N GLU A 257 8.01 17.19 -19.94
CA GLU A 257 8.11 16.25 -21.08
C GLU A 257 6.73 15.91 -21.67
N VAL A 258 5.71 15.80 -20.81
CA VAL A 258 4.33 15.51 -21.23
C VAL A 258 3.70 16.71 -21.93
N PHE A 259 3.89 17.92 -21.42
CA PHE A 259 3.33 19.15 -21.98
C PHE A 259 4.39 19.97 -22.69
N LEU A 260 4.82 19.50 -23.87
CA LEU A 260 5.89 20.12 -24.67
C LEU A 260 5.62 21.60 -25.00
N GLU A 261 4.37 21.98 -25.23
CA GLU A 261 3.96 23.36 -25.52
C GLU A 261 4.26 24.34 -24.38
N ASN A 262 4.34 23.83 -23.14
CA ASN A 262 4.53 24.62 -21.92
C ASN A 262 5.78 24.16 -21.13
N ARG A 263 6.80 23.61 -21.81
CA ARG A 263 7.99 23.02 -21.17
C ARG A 263 8.73 23.99 -20.25
N ASP A 264 8.67 25.28 -20.54
CA ASP A 264 9.33 26.32 -19.75
C ASP A 264 8.56 26.68 -18.48
N GLU A 265 7.27 26.34 -18.41
CA GLU A 265 6.45 26.52 -17.22
C GLU A 265 6.65 25.40 -16.21
N PHE A 266 6.57 25.74 -14.92
CA PHE A 266 6.50 24.73 -13.86
C PHE A 266 5.34 23.76 -14.10
N PHE A 267 5.64 22.47 -13.97
CA PHE A 267 4.76 21.33 -14.20
C PHE A 267 4.12 21.32 -15.60
N GLY A 268 4.76 21.94 -16.60
CA GLY A 268 4.21 21.99 -17.96
C GLY A 268 2.91 22.79 -18.05
N GLY A 269 2.71 23.78 -17.17
CA GLY A 269 1.48 24.59 -17.09
C GLY A 269 0.27 23.84 -16.52
N LEU A 270 0.45 22.61 -16.01
CA LEU A 270 -0.59 21.84 -15.35
C LEU A 270 -0.93 22.43 -13.97
N GLY A 271 -2.21 22.51 -13.63
CA GLY A 271 -2.62 22.88 -12.28
C GLY A 271 -2.24 21.76 -11.29
N VAL A 272 -1.52 22.09 -10.22
CA VAL A 272 -1.11 21.13 -9.19
C VAL A 272 -1.70 21.53 -7.84
N VAL A 273 -2.37 20.59 -7.19
CA VAL A 273 -2.94 20.75 -5.85
C VAL A 273 -2.24 19.79 -4.90
N LEU A 274 -1.47 20.32 -3.93
CA LEU A 274 -0.78 19.52 -2.91
C LEU A 274 -1.60 19.47 -1.62
N ILE A 275 -1.87 18.28 -1.10
CA ILE A 275 -2.72 18.08 0.07
C ILE A 275 -1.99 17.21 1.08
N GLY A 276 -1.96 17.62 2.35
CA GLY A 276 -1.44 16.78 3.43
C GLY A 276 -1.05 17.59 4.66
N ASP A 277 -0.25 16.96 5.51
CA ASP A 277 0.20 17.52 6.79
C ASP A 277 1.68 17.19 6.99
N PHE A 278 2.55 18.21 7.01
CA PHE A 278 3.98 18.00 7.21
C PHE A 278 4.36 17.52 8.61
N PHE A 279 3.46 17.60 9.59
CA PHE A 279 3.68 16.99 10.90
C PHE A 279 3.55 15.46 10.87
N GLN A 280 2.98 14.88 9.81
CA GLN A 280 3.02 13.43 9.56
C GLN A 280 4.40 12.95 9.11
N LEU A 281 4.49 11.69 8.67
CA LEU A 281 5.74 11.05 8.28
C LEU A 281 6.38 11.77 7.08
N PRO A 282 7.70 12.06 7.13
CA PRO A 282 8.45 12.58 6.00
C PRO A 282 8.64 11.51 4.93
N SER A 283 9.12 11.93 3.75
CA SER A 283 9.55 11.00 2.71
C SER A 283 10.67 10.08 3.19
N VAL A 284 10.56 8.79 2.90
CA VAL A 284 11.58 7.78 3.23
C VAL A 284 12.81 7.98 2.33
N LEU A 285 14.00 8.13 2.92
CA LEU A 285 15.28 8.27 2.22
C LEU A 285 15.34 9.41 1.17
N ASN A 286 14.51 10.45 1.34
CA ASN A 286 14.44 11.59 0.44
C ASN A 286 14.29 12.89 1.25
N ARG A 287 14.79 14.01 0.73
CA ARG A 287 14.75 15.30 1.43
C ARG A 287 13.31 15.82 1.49
N PRO A 288 12.74 16.10 2.68
CA PRO A 288 11.40 16.66 2.79
C PRO A 288 11.30 18.06 2.15
N LEU A 289 10.10 18.45 1.73
CA LEU A 289 9.86 19.74 1.05
C LEU A 289 10.17 20.98 1.89
N TYR A 290 10.17 20.86 3.22
CA TYR A 290 10.48 21.95 4.16
C TYR A 290 11.98 22.05 4.51
N SER A 291 12.85 21.24 3.88
CA SER A 291 14.30 21.28 4.13
C SER A 291 14.95 22.51 3.50
N THR A 292 15.79 23.21 4.27
CA THR A 292 16.59 24.36 3.82
C THR A 292 18.09 24.04 3.70
N SER A 293 18.52 22.82 4.02
CA SER A 293 19.93 22.38 3.98
C SER A 293 20.17 21.33 2.89
N ASP A 294 21.40 21.29 2.35
CA ASP A 294 21.85 20.32 1.35
C ASP A 294 22.30 18.97 1.94
N ASP A 295 22.34 18.81 3.26
CA ASP A 295 22.78 17.55 3.88
C ASP A 295 21.61 16.66 4.34
N LEU A 296 21.55 15.42 3.84
CA LEU A 296 20.56 14.41 4.24
C LEU A 296 20.74 13.94 5.70
N LYS A 297 21.98 13.97 6.21
CA LYS A 297 22.31 13.62 7.60
C LYS A 297 21.70 14.58 8.62
N ASP A 298 21.38 15.80 8.22
CA ASP A 298 20.81 16.84 9.10
C ASP A 298 19.32 16.61 9.43
N ILE A 299 18.62 15.83 8.61
CA ILE A 299 17.17 15.60 8.69
C ILE A 299 16.81 14.46 9.66
N GLU A 300 17.78 13.58 9.99
CA GLU A 300 17.62 12.50 10.97
C GLU A 300 17.54 12.98 12.43
N SER A 301 17.65 14.30 12.66
CA SER A 301 17.49 14.90 14.01
C SER A 301 16.01 15.02 14.41
N LEU A 302 15.49 13.86 14.81
CA LEU A 302 14.29 13.51 15.60
C LEU A 302 13.50 14.69 16.17
N GLY A 303 12.34 15.00 15.56
CA GLY A 303 11.36 15.94 16.09
C GLY A 303 10.08 15.23 16.51
N VAL A 304 9.64 15.46 17.75
CA VAL A 304 8.39 14.94 18.31
C VAL A 304 7.42 16.09 18.60
N MET A 305 6.12 15.82 18.43
CA MET A 305 5.04 16.79 18.56
C MET A 305 4.57 16.94 20.02
N ARG A 306 4.13 18.15 20.37
CA ARG A 306 3.42 18.47 21.62
C ARG A 306 2.15 17.63 21.74
N THR A 307 2.19 16.60 22.56
CA THR A 307 1.00 16.11 23.25
C THR A 307 1.20 16.32 24.74
N SER A 308 0.49 17.29 25.33
CA SER A 308 0.56 17.60 26.77
C SER A 308 -0.07 16.50 27.64
N ARG A 309 -0.53 15.39 27.04
CA ARG A 309 -1.35 14.38 27.67
C ARG A 309 -1.00 13.02 27.11
N SER A 310 -0.14 12.23 27.76
CA SER A 310 -0.11 10.76 27.59
C SER A 310 0.99 10.02 28.38
N THR A 311 1.06 10.14 29.71
CA THR A 311 1.61 9.02 30.52
C THR A 311 0.60 8.41 31.46
N SER A 312 -0.65 8.88 31.42
CA SER A 312 -1.79 8.31 32.14
C SER A 312 -2.43 7.14 31.40
N ARG A 313 -2.21 6.99 30.09
CA ARG A 313 -2.79 5.94 29.22
C ARG A 313 -1.89 4.72 29.03
N CYS A 314 -0.87 4.54 29.87
CA CYS A 314 -0.05 3.33 29.85
C CYS A 314 -0.84 2.17 30.46
N SER A 315 -0.78 0.98 29.88
CA SER A 315 -1.43 -0.24 30.38
C SER A 315 -1.25 -0.45 31.89
N VAL A 316 -0.03 -0.19 32.40
CA VAL A 316 0.34 -0.30 33.82
C VAL A 316 -0.44 0.65 34.76
N LYS A 317 -1.07 1.69 34.22
CA LYS A 317 -1.81 2.72 34.99
C LYS A 317 -3.31 2.73 34.73
N LEU A 318 -3.79 1.90 33.81
CA LEU A 318 -5.22 1.76 33.52
C LEU A 318 -5.81 0.68 34.42
N SER A 319 -7.13 0.75 34.67
CA SER A 319 -7.81 -0.33 35.39
C SER A 319 -7.78 -1.62 34.55
N PRO A 320 -7.81 -2.81 35.18
CA PRO A 320 -7.88 -4.08 34.46
C PRO A 320 -9.04 -4.14 33.46
N GLU A 321 -10.23 -3.66 33.87
CA GLU A 321 -11.43 -3.57 33.01
C GLU A 321 -11.19 -2.71 31.76
N GLU A 322 -10.46 -1.60 31.91
CA GLU A 322 -10.16 -0.74 30.79
C GLU A 322 -9.15 -1.39 29.84
N VAL A 323 -8.13 -2.07 30.36
CA VAL A 323 -7.15 -2.84 29.56
C VAL A 323 -7.83 -3.96 28.79
N ASP A 324 -8.76 -4.68 29.41
CA ASP A 324 -9.53 -5.75 28.77
C ASP A 324 -10.39 -5.20 27.63
N SER A 325 -10.89 -3.96 27.75
CA SER A 325 -11.62 -3.29 26.68
C SER A 325 -10.78 -3.04 25.40
N PHE A 326 -9.46 -3.21 25.48
CA PHE A 326 -8.51 -3.12 24.36
C PHE A 326 -8.03 -4.48 23.85
N ALA A 327 -8.55 -5.61 24.35
CA ALA A 327 -8.11 -6.95 23.94
C ALA A 327 -8.14 -7.13 22.41
N ASP A 328 -9.27 -6.75 21.81
CA ASP A 328 -9.54 -6.83 20.37
C ASP A 328 -9.07 -5.62 19.56
N ALA A 329 -8.49 -4.61 20.22
CA ALA A 329 -8.06 -3.39 19.56
C ALA A 329 -6.81 -3.64 18.69
N LEU A 330 -6.75 -2.93 17.56
CA LEU A 330 -5.64 -3.03 16.63
C LEU A 330 -4.35 -2.51 17.26
N ARG A 331 -3.27 -3.28 17.10
CA ARG A 331 -1.94 -2.89 17.58
C ARG A 331 -1.13 -2.21 16.48
N ILE A 332 -0.51 -1.08 16.82
CA ILE A 332 0.36 -0.34 15.90
C ILE A 332 1.80 -0.45 16.37
N TYR A 333 2.66 -1.01 15.51
CA TYR A 333 4.09 -1.15 15.73
C TYR A 333 4.90 -0.33 14.72
N SER A 334 6.13 0.03 15.08
CA SER A 334 7.02 0.80 14.21
C SER A 334 7.66 -0.06 13.11
N THR A 335 7.89 -1.35 13.36
CA THR A 335 8.61 -2.26 12.44
C THR A 335 7.72 -3.36 11.85
N LYS A 336 8.05 -3.83 10.63
CA LYS A 336 7.36 -4.97 9.99
C LYS A 336 7.53 -6.27 10.77
N ALA A 337 8.72 -6.51 11.34
CA ALA A 337 9.01 -7.75 12.08
C ALA A 337 8.08 -7.93 13.28
N GLN A 338 7.87 -6.88 14.07
CA GLN A 338 6.95 -6.91 15.22
C GLN A 338 5.51 -7.19 14.80
N VAL A 339 5.07 -6.63 13.68
CA VAL A 339 3.72 -6.87 13.13
C VAL A 339 3.55 -8.32 12.70
N VAL A 340 4.52 -8.87 11.97
CA VAL A 340 4.48 -10.26 11.50
C VAL A 340 4.46 -11.21 12.69
N GLU A 341 5.36 -11.03 13.65
CA GLU A 341 5.42 -11.86 14.86
C GLU A 341 4.11 -11.81 15.64
N TYR A 342 3.57 -10.61 15.88
CA TYR A 342 2.35 -10.43 16.64
C TYR A 342 1.14 -11.09 15.97
N ASN A 343 0.98 -10.89 14.66
CA ASN A 343 -0.08 -11.51 13.88
C ASN A 343 0.05 -13.03 13.87
N HIS A 344 1.27 -13.54 13.71
CA HIS A 344 1.54 -14.98 13.69
C HIS A 344 1.19 -15.65 15.02
N GLN A 345 1.62 -15.07 16.14
CA GLN A 345 1.27 -15.58 17.48
C GLN A 345 -0.24 -15.62 17.72
N HIS A 346 -0.99 -14.62 17.25
CA HIS A 346 -2.46 -14.60 17.40
C HIS A 346 -3.14 -15.64 16.53
N MET A 347 -2.62 -15.88 15.32
CA MET A 347 -3.14 -16.94 14.45
C MET A 347 -2.87 -18.33 15.01
N LEU A 348 -1.69 -18.57 15.59
CA LEU A 348 -1.38 -19.83 16.27
C LEU A 348 -2.31 -20.08 17.47
N GLY A 349 -2.69 -19.02 18.20
CA GLY A 349 -3.61 -19.13 19.34
C GLY A 349 -5.04 -19.51 19.00
N LEU A 350 -5.45 -19.49 17.72
CA LEU A 350 -6.78 -19.89 17.28
C LEU A 350 -6.95 -21.40 17.11
N ASP A 351 -5.85 -22.16 17.15
CA ASP A 351 -5.82 -23.62 16.97
C ASP A 351 -6.62 -24.11 15.76
N SER A 352 -6.60 -23.31 14.68
CA SER A 352 -7.36 -23.54 13.47
C SER A 352 -6.43 -23.76 12.27
N PRO A 353 -6.76 -24.67 11.34
CA PRO A 353 -5.96 -24.87 10.14
C PRO A 353 -5.76 -23.57 9.37
N ALA A 354 -4.50 -23.22 9.11
CA ALA A 354 -4.13 -22.03 8.38
C ALA A 354 -3.70 -22.38 6.96
N ILE A 355 -4.14 -21.56 6.01
CA ILE A 355 -3.73 -21.61 4.61
C ILE A 355 -2.91 -20.37 4.27
N GLN A 356 -1.98 -20.50 3.33
CA GLN A 356 -1.25 -19.37 2.77
C GLN A 356 -1.70 -19.15 1.33
N VAL A 357 -2.49 -18.10 1.11
CA VAL A 357 -3.01 -17.78 -0.22
C VAL A 357 -1.95 -16.97 -0.99
N GLU A 358 -1.36 -17.58 -2.01
CA GLU A 358 -0.42 -16.92 -2.92
C GLU A 358 -1.15 -16.03 -3.94
N ALA A 359 -0.60 -14.85 -4.17
CA ALA A 359 -1.14 -13.93 -5.17
C ALA A 359 -0.78 -14.41 -6.58
N LYS A 360 -1.72 -14.25 -7.52
CA LYS A 360 -1.42 -14.48 -8.94
C LYS A 360 -0.76 -13.22 -9.51
N HIS A 361 0.39 -13.37 -10.16
CA HIS A 361 1.14 -12.29 -10.78
C HIS A 361 1.14 -12.45 -12.30
N GLU A 362 1.00 -11.35 -13.04
CA GLU A 362 1.10 -11.32 -14.50
C GLU A 362 2.02 -10.16 -14.89
N GLY A 363 2.93 -10.38 -15.84
CA GLY A 363 3.94 -9.42 -16.28
C GLY A 363 5.31 -9.59 -15.62
N VAL A 364 6.37 -9.24 -16.37
CA VAL A 364 7.77 -9.42 -15.95
C VAL A 364 8.10 -8.52 -14.76
N GLY A 365 8.53 -9.12 -13.65
CA GLY A 365 8.88 -8.42 -12.41
C GLY A 365 7.71 -8.13 -11.47
N ALA A 366 6.48 -8.53 -11.82
CA ALA A 366 5.28 -8.29 -11.01
C ALA A 366 5.34 -8.93 -9.60
N GLU A 367 6.04 -10.05 -9.46
CA GLU A 367 6.25 -10.77 -8.19
C GLU A 367 7.12 -9.98 -7.21
N LYS A 368 8.11 -9.22 -7.70
CA LYS A 368 9.06 -8.49 -6.88
C LYS A 368 8.44 -7.23 -6.27
N VAL A 369 7.40 -6.69 -6.90
CA VAL A 369 6.73 -5.45 -6.47
C VAL A 369 6.14 -5.55 -5.07
N GLU A 370 6.48 -4.60 -4.19
CA GLU A 370 5.93 -4.54 -2.85
C GLU A 370 4.40 -4.32 -2.83
N SER A 371 3.72 -4.88 -1.84
CA SER A 371 2.26 -4.83 -1.72
C SER A 371 1.72 -3.40 -1.73
N SER A 372 2.46 -2.44 -1.17
CA SER A 372 2.10 -1.00 -1.19
C SER A 372 2.00 -0.41 -2.59
N ASN A 373 2.70 -0.99 -3.57
CA ASN A 373 2.73 -0.49 -4.95
C ASN A 373 1.75 -1.30 -5.83
N ALA A 374 1.33 -2.48 -5.36
CA ALA A 374 0.31 -3.32 -5.97
C ALA A 374 -1.07 -3.16 -5.30
N GLY A 375 -1.48 -1.91 -5.00
CA GLY A 375 -2.82 -1.62 -4.47
C GLY A 375 -3.14 -2.29 -3.12
N ASN A 376 -2.11 -2.48 -2.29
CA ASN A 376 -2.13 -3.16 -0.99
C ASN A 376 -2.48 -4.66 -1.05
N LEU A 377 -2.47 -5.25 -2.24
CA LEU A 377 -2.63 -6.69 -2.39
C LEU A 377 -1.37 -7.42 -1.92
N ALA A 378 -1.55 -8.24 -0.88
CA ALA A 378 -0.47 -9.02 -0.31
C ALA A 378 0.11 -9.99 -1.34
N LYS A 379 1.43 -10.19 -1.32
CA LYS A 379 2.07 -11.28 -2.07
C LYS A 379 1.59 -12.64 -1.54
N ARG A 380 1.64 -12.78 -0.22
CA ARG A 380 1.19 -13.95 0.52
C ARG A 380 0.22 -13.51 1.60
N LEU A 381 -0.95 -14.15 1.66
CA LEU A 381 -1.99 -13.84 2.64
C LEU A 381 -2.26 -15.08 3.50
N PRO A 382 -1.68 -15.15 4.72
CA PRO A 382 -2.02 -16.22 5.65
C PRO A 382 -3.43 -16.00 6.19
N LEU A 383 -4.26 -17.04 6.22
CA LEU A 383 -5.63 -17.00 6.71
C LEU A 383 -5.98 -18.29 7.45
N CYS A 384 -6.80 -18.17 8.48
CA CYS A 384 -7.49 -19.29 9.11
C CYS A 384 -8.89 -18.84 9.51
N VAL A 385 -9.80 -19.78 9.68
CA VAL A 385 -11.12 -19.49 10.26
C VAL A 385 -10.93 -18.91 11.67
N GLY A 386 -11.70 -17.88 12.01
CA GLY A 386 -11.58 -17.13 13.25
C GLY A 386 -10.54 -16.01 13.25
N CYS A 387 -9.71 -15.87 12.20
CA CYS A 387 -8.69 -14.82 12.19
C CYS A 387 -9.26 -13.43 11.92
N ARG A 388 -8.72 -12.42 12.61
CA ARG A 388 -9.10 -11.02 12.39
C ARG A 388 -8.44 -10.50 11.12
N VAL A 389 -9.25 -9.96 10.23
CA VAL A 389 -8.83 -9.39 8.95
C VAL A 389 -9.34 -7.95 8.80
N MET A 390 -8.64 -7.19 7.97
CA MET A 390 -8.96 -5.82 7.64
C MET A 390 -9.00 -5.64 6.12
N LEU A 391 -10.01 -4.91 5.64
CA LEU A 391 -10.08 -4.47 4.24
C LEU A 391 -8.97 -3.46 3.93
N THR A 392 -8.30 -3.69 2.80
CA THR A 392 -7.20 -2.85 2.30
C THR A 392 -7.66 -1.80 1.27
N ARG A 393 -8.96 -1.81 0.94
CA ARG A 393 -9.60 -0.89 0.00
C ARG A 393 -11.08 -0.74 0.32
N ASN A 394 -11.65 0.38 -0.13
CA ASN A 394 -13.09 0.57 -0.11
C ASN A 394 -13.72 -0.38 -1.13
N LEU A 395 -14.68 -1.19 -0.68
CA LEU A 395 -15.51 -2.02 -1.55
C LEU A 395 -16.91 -1.42 -1.66
N TRP A 396 -17.46 -0.91 -0.56
CA TRP A 396 -18.78 -0.27 -0.51
C TRP A 396 -18.86 0.62 0.73
N ALA A 397 -18.64 1.93 0.57
CA ALA A 397 -18.47 2.83 1.70
C ALA A 397 -19.75 3.06 2.51
N ASP A 398 -20.90 3.17 1.83
CA ASP A 398 -22.19 3.50 2.44
C ASP A 398 -22.67 2.46 3.47
N VAL A 399 -22.18 1.23 3.36
CA VAL A 399 -22.54 0.09 4.22
C VAL A 399 -21.42 -0.34 5.15
N GLY A 400 -20.37 0.48 5.30
CA GLY A 400 -19.26 0.21 6.22
C GLY A 400 -18.09 -0.63 5.65
N LEU A 401 -18.12 -1.06 4.38
CA LEU A 401 -17.01 -1.80 3.75
C LEU A 401 -15.94 -0.85 3.19
N VAL A 402 -15.27 -0.15 4.10
CA VAL A 402 -14.21 0.82 3.82
C VAL A 402 -12.81 0.24 4.06
N ASN A 403 -11.78 0.89 3.51
CA ASN A 403 -10.40 0.60 3.84
C ASN A 403 -10.16 0.83 5.34
N GLY A 404 -9.72 -0.22 6.05
CA GLY A 404 -9.63 -0.22 7.50
C GLY A 404 -10.76 -0.97 8.21
N ALA A 405 -11.85 -1.30 7.52
CA ALA A 405 -12.95 -2.07 8.12
C ALA A 405 -12.46 -3.44 8.58
N GLN A 406 -12.74 -3.78 9.83
CA GLN A 406 -12.30 -5.02 10.47
C GLN A 406 -13.43 -6.05 10.47
N GLY A 407 -13.05 -7.30 10.37
CA GLY A 407 -13.95 -8.43 10.46
C GLY A 407 -13.21 -9.70 10.86
N THR A 408 -13.94 -10.77 11.04
CA THR A 408 -13.40 -12.07 11.45
C THR A 408 -13.65 -13.09 10.35
N VAL A 409 -12.67 -13.88 9.92
CA VAL A 409 -12.92 -14.90 8.89
C VAL A 409 -13.91 -15.92 9.44
N TYR A 410 -15.09 -16.00 8.84
CA TYR A 410 -16.12 -16.97 9.20
C TYR A 410 -15.90 -18.29 8.47
N GLU A 411 -15.67 -18.22 7.16
CA GLU A 411 -15.50 -19.41 6.32
C GLU A 411 -14.60 -19.09 5.11
N ILE A 412 -13.93 -20.11 4.61
CA ILE A 412 -13.12 -20.05 3.40
C ILE A 412 -13.67 -21.12 2.46
N SER A 413 -14.07 -20.74 1.25
CA SER A 413 -14.70 -21.67 0.31
C SER A 413 -13.96 -21.73 -1.01
N TRP A 414 -13.91 -22.94 -1.57
CA TRP A 414 -13.29 -23.26 -2.84
C TRP A 414 -14.35 -23.59 -3.88
N LYS A 415 -13.96 -23.48 -5.16
CA LYS A 415 -14.78 -23.92 -6.26
C LYS A 415 -15.02 -25.43 -6.17
N GLU A 416 -16.20 -25.87 -6.60
CA GLU A 416 -16.51 -27.29 -6.71
C GLU A 416 -15.47 -28.02 -7.57
N GLY A 417 -14.89 -29.09 -7.04
CA GLY A 417 -13.82 -29.88 -7.68
C GLY A 417 -12.40 -29.33 -7.56
N ALA A 418 -12.18 -28.24 -6.84
CA ALA A 418 -10.84 -27.68 -6.59
C ALA A 418 -10.04 -28.52 -5.57
N ASP A 419 -8.73 -28.61 -5.76
CA ASP A 419 -7.81 -29.20 -4.79
C ASP A 419 -7.47 -28.16 -3.72
N VAL A 420 -7.97 -28.35 -2.50
CA VAL A 420 -7.81 -27.41 -1.37
C VAL A 420 -6.34 -27.10 -1.05
N LEU A 421 -5.40 -28.00 -1.38
CA LEU A 421 -3.96 -27.82 -1.14
C LEU A 421 -3.25 -27.06 -2.27
N ARG A 422 -3.77 -27.11 -3.49
CA ARG A 422 -3.12 -26.55 -4.68
C ARG A 422 -3.83 -25.31 -5.21
N ASP A 423 -5.14 -25.30 -5.14
CA ASP A 423 -5.98 -24.26 -5.69
C ASP A 423 -6.27 -23.18 -4.64
N PRO A 424 -6.17 -21.90 -5.01
CA PRO A 424 -6.53 -20.81 -4.11
C PRO A 424 -8.04 -20.80 -3.86
N PRO A 425 -8.49 -20.37 -2.67
CA PRO A 425 -9.91 -20.24 -2.40
C PRO A 425 -10.57 -19.23 -3.35
N GLU A 426 -11.85 -19.45 -3.60
CA GLU A 426 -12.65 -18.60 -4.49
C GLU A 426 -13.24 -17.41 -3.71
N VAL A 427 -13.70 -17.66 -2.49
CA VAL A 427 -14.36 -16.68 -1.64
C VAL A 427 -13.91 -16.82 -0.18
N ILE A 428 -13.78 -15.67 0.49
CA ILE A 428 -13.60 -15.60 1.94
C ILE A 428 -14.83 -14.92 2.52
N MET A 429 -15.51 -15.60 3.43
CA MET A 429 -16.70 -15.10 4.09
C MET A 429 -16.31 -14.39 5.38
N VAL A 430 -16.67 -13.10 5.50
CA VAL A 430 -16.27 -12.25 6.63
C VAL A 430 -17.49 -11.45 7.13
N PRO A 431 -17.94 -11.63 8.39
CA PRO A 431 -18.77 -10.66 9.07
C PRO A 431 -17.89 -9.49 9.52
N PHE A 432 -18.12 -8.33 8.94
CA PHE A 432 -17.46 -7.09 9.34
C PHE A 432 -18.17 -6.49 10.55
N ASP A 433 -17.41 -5.81 11.41
CA ASP A 433 -17.95 -5.31 12.69
C ASP A 433 -18.99 -4.22 12.52
N ASP A 434 -18.76 -3.31 11.56
CA ASP A 434 -19.59 -2.13 11.30
C ASP A 434 -20.38 -2.25 9.98
N TYR A 435 -20.68 -3.47 9.53
CA TYR A 435 -21.43 -3.67 8.29
C TYR A 435 -22.94 -3.53 8.51
N ASP A 436 -23.52 -2.55 7.84
CA ASP A 436 -24.96 -2.24 7.89
C ASP A 436 -25.63 -2.38 6.51
N GLY A 437 -25.03 -3.20 5.64
CA GLY A 437 -25.54 -3.44 4.29
C GLY A 437 -26.58 -4.56 4.21
N PRO A 438 -27.10 -4.81 3.00
CA PRO A 438 -28.06 -5.88 2.79
C PRO A 438 -27.43 -7.26 3.03
N ALA A 439 -28.24 -8.22 3.49
CA ALA A 439 -27.78 -9.59 3.65
C ALA A 439 -27.49 -10.24 2.29
N PHE A 440 -26.34 -10.89 2.17
CA PHE A 440 -26.10 -11.82 1.07
C PHE A 440 -26.86 -13.11 1.34
N THR A 441 -27.52 -13.67 0.33
CA THR A 441 -28.32 -14.88 0.50
C THR A 441 -27.59 -16.10 -0.04
N MET A 442 -27.70 -17.21 0.68
CA MET A 442 -27.33 -18.53 0.18
C MET A 442 -28.27 -18.95 -0.97
N PRO A 443 -27.90 -19.96 -1.78
CA PRO A 443 -28.76 -20.44 -2.88
C PRO A 443 -30.16 -20.91 -2.43
N ASN A 444 -30.31 -21.27 -1.15
CA ASN A 444 -31.59 -21.63 -0.53
C ASN A 444 -32.46 -20.40 -0.15
N GLY A 445 -31.99 -19.18 -0.38
CA GLY A 445 -32.70 -17.94 -0.08
C GLY A 445 -32.50 -17.42 1.34
N GLU A 446 -31.80 -18.14 2.22
CA GLU A 446 -31.55 -17.69 3.59
C GLU A 446 -30.40 -16.67 3.66
N PRO A 447 -30.51 -15.65 4.53
CA PRO A 447 -29.44 -14.67 4.72
C PRO A 447 -28.21 -15.33 5.37
N LEU A 448 -27.05 -15.12 4.77
CA LEU A 448 -25.78 -15.59 5.28
C LEU A 448 -25.41 -14.81 6.55
N ARG A 449 -25.46 -15.51 7.68
CA ARG A 449 -25.26 -14.94 9.01
C ARG A 449 -24.28 -15.77 9.82
N SER A 450 -23.51 -15.09 10.66
CA SER A 450 -22.71 -15.68 11.72
C SER A 450 -23.20 -15.10 13.04
N GLY A 451 -24.08 -15.85 13.72
CA GLY A 451 -24.85 -15.33 14.84
C GLY A 451 -25.74 -14.16 14.42
N GLU A 452 -25.60 -13.01 15.07
CA GLU A 452 -26.37 -11.80 14.75
C GLU A 452 -25.81 -11.01 13.56
N LYS A 453 -24.54 -11.21 13.20
CA LYS A 453 -23.85 -10.44 12.16
C LYS A 453 -24.09 -11.00 10.76
N LEU A 454 -24.26 -10.09 9.79
CA LEU A 454 -24.32 -10.43 8.37
C LEU A 454 -22.92 -10.73 7.84
N VAL A 455 -22.82 -11.75 7.00
CA VAL A 455 -21.55 -12.20 6.43
C VAL A 455 -21.43 -11.69 5.01
N VAL A 456 -20.24 -11.16 4.69
CA VAL A 456 -19.93 -10.58 3.38
C VAL A 456 -18.97 -11.50 2.62
N PRO A 457 -19.31 -11.94 1.39
CA PRO A 457 -18.40 -12.70 0.54
C PRO A 457 -17.35 -11.77 -0.08
N ILE A 458 -16.08 -12.00 0.25
CA ILE A 458 -14.94 -11.25 -0.27
C ILE A 458 -14.27 -12.06 -1.38
N LEU A 459 -14.17 -11.44 -2.56
CA LEU A 459 -13.59 -12.05 -3.76
C LEU A 459 -12.19 -11.50 -4.05
N ARG A 460 -11.41 -12.23 -4.84
CA ARG A 460 -10.09 -11.80 -5.32
C ARG A 460 -10.25 -10.66 -6.32
N VAL A 461 -9.48 -9.59 -6.10
CA VAL A 461 -9.46 -8.42 -6.98
C VAL A 461 -8.14 -8.37 -7.75
N ARG A 462 -8.20 -7.92 -9.01
CA ARG A 462 -7.00 -7.64 -9.82
C ARG A 462 -6.59 -6.19 -9.61
N GLN A 463 -5.29 -5.97 -9.55
CA GLN A 463 -4.68 -4.65 -9.50
C GLN A 463 -3.60 -4.57 -10.57
N ASP A 464 -3.77 -3.62 -11.49
CA ASP A 464 -2.77 -3.31 -12.49
C ASP A 464 -1.82 -2.22 -11.98
N PHE A 465 -0.55 -2.35 -12.33
CA PHE A 465 0.54 -1.43 -12.01
C PHE A 465 1.66 -1.60 -13.04
N MET A 466 2.68 -0.76 -12.97
CA MET A 466 3.74 -0.74 -13.97
C MET A 466 5.09 -0.97 -13.32
N VAL A 467 5.91 -1.83 -13.93
CA VAL A 467 7.29 -2.10 -13.53
C VAL A 467 8.19 -1.65 -14.68
N GLY A 468 8.79 -0.47 -14.55
CA GLY A 468 9.45 0.21 -15.67
C GLY A 468 8.44 0.51 -16.79
N ALA A 469 8.72 -0.04 -17.98
CA ALA A 469 7.83 0.05 -19.14
C ALA A 469 6.75 -1.04 -19.19
N ASN A 470 6.88 -2.11 -18.40
CA ASN A 470 6.04 -3.30 -18.51
C ASN A 470 4.73 -3.16 -17.73
N SER A 471 3.63 -3.54 -18.35
CA SER A 471 2.32 -3.61 -17.70
C SER A 471 2.25 -4.90 -16.88
N CYS A 472 1.95 -4.76 -15.60
CA CYS A 472 1.95 -5.85 -14.65
C CYS A 472 0.64 -5.86 -13.87
N SER A 473 0.22 -7.03 -13.40
CA SER A 473 -0.95 -7.13 -12.54
C SER A 473 -0.74 -8.11 -11.39
N ARG A 474 -1.51 -7.91 -10.31
CA ARG A 474 -1.60 -8.81 -9.17
C ARG A 474 -3.06 -9.09 -8.84
N LYS A 475 -3.41 -10.36 -8.69
CA LYS A 475 -4.74 -10.80 -8.25
C LYS A 475 -4.66 -11.47 -6.87
N GLN A 476 -5.36 -10.89 -5.90
CA GLN A 476 -5.41 -11.35 -4.50
C GLN A 476 -6.67 -10.83 -3.80
N PHE A 477 -7.07 -11.44 -2.69
CA PHE A 477 -8.09 -10.86 -1.82
C PHE A 477 -7.64 -9.50 -1.26
N PRO A 478 -8.55 -8.51 -1.17
CA PRO A 478 -8.25 -7.19 -0.63
C PRO A 478 -8.16 -7.17 0.91
N LEU A 479 -7.57 -8.19 1.54
CA LEU A 479 -7.53 -8.37 2.98
C LEU A 479 -6.09 -8.44 3.50
N TRP A 480 -5.89 -8.00 4.75
CA TRP A 480 -4.71 -8.31 5.56
C TRP A 480 -5.15 -8.88 6.90
N VAL A 481 -4.35 -9.76 7.49
CA VAL A 481 -4.47 -10.13 8.90
C VAL A 481 -4.24 -8.88 9.76
N SER A 482 -5.13 -8.63 10.71
CA SER A 482 -5.29 -7.32 11.36
C SER A 482 -5.32 -7.39 12.89
N TYR A 483 -4.43 -8.17 13.52
CA TYR A 483 -4.15 -8.02 14.95
C TYR A 483 -3.18 -6.87 15.21
N ALA A 484 -2.25 -6.67 14.26
CA ALA A 484 -1.30 -5.58 14.25
C ALA A 484 -1.01 -5.06 12.83
N ILE A 485 -0.65 -3.78 12.74
CA ILE A 485 -0.16 -3.11 11.52
C ILE A 485 1.02 -2.19 11.83
N THR A 486 1.75 -1.77 10.79
CA THR A 486 2.83 -0.79 10.96
C THR A 486 2.27 0.63 11.02
N VAL A 487 2.96 1.55 11.70
CA VAL A 487 2.59 2.99 11.70
C VAL A 487 2.45 3.55 10.28
N HIS A 488 3.35 3.15 9.36
CA HIS A 488 3.28 3.57 7.96
C HIS A 488 2.00 3.10 7.26
N LYS A 489 1.49 1.91 7.59
CA LYS A 489 0.25 1.37 7.02
C LYS A 489 -1.00 1.93 7.70
N SER A 490 -0.87 2.45 8.92
CA SER A 490 -1.98 3.11 9.61
C SER A 490 -2.19 4.56 9.12
N GLN A 491 -1.25 5.13 8.36
CA GLN A 491 -1.41 6.48 7.84
C GLN A 491 -2.64 6.56 6.91
N GLY A 492 -3.55 7.48 7.24
CA GLY A 492 -4.79 7.72 6.50
C GLY A 492 -6.01 6.94 7.00
N ILE A 493 -5.85 5.88 7.81
CA ILE A 493 -6.98 5.18 8.45
C ILE A 493 -7.36 5.86 9.78
N THR A 494 -8.64 5.76 10.16
CA THR A 494 -9.18 6.21 11.44
C THR A 494 -9.78 5.01 12.15
N LEU A 495 -9.51 4.87 13.45
CA LEU A 495 -9.91 3.72 14.27
C LEU A 495 -10.51 4.22 15.59
N ASP A 496 -11.40 3.44 16.18
CA ASP A 496 -12.03 3.81 17.46
C ASP A 496 -11.13 3.47 18.66
N LYS A 497 -10.46 2.32 18.61
CA LYS A 497 -9.50 1.88 19.64
C LYS A 497 -8.20 1.38 19.03
N VAL A 498 -7.08 1.81 19.62
CA VAL A 498 -5.74 1.41 19.19
C VAL A 498 -4.82 1.19 20.40
N VAL A 499 -3.97 0.17 20.29
CA VAL A 499 -2.86 -0.06 21.20
C VAL A 499 -1.53 0.25 20.50
N CYS A 500 -0.82 1.26 20.98
CA CYS A 500 0.45 1.69 20.42
C CYS A 500 1.62 1.19 21.28
N ASP A 501 2.70 0.77 20.63
CA ASP A 501 4.00 0.59 21.29
C ASP A 501 5.02 1.59 20.74
N ILE A 502 5.26 2.64 21.53
CA ILE A 502 6.25 3.69 21.27
C ILE A 502 7.43 3.62 22.25
N SER A 503 7.66 2.45 22.87
CA SER A 503 8.74 2.27 23.84
C SER A 503 10.14 2.30 23.21
N ALA A 504 10.26 1.92 21.94
CA ALA A 504 11.50 2.00 21.19
C ALA A 504 11.77 3.42 20.67
N PRO A 505 13.05 3.81 20.47
CA PRO A 505 13.38 5.07 19.80
C PRO A 505 12.72 5.16 18.42
N GLU A 506 12.18 6.32 18.08
CA GLU A 506 11.71 6.58 16.72
C GLU A 506 12.91 6.58 15.78
N PHE A 507 12.81 5.89 14.64
CA PHE A 507 13.78 6.00 13.55
C PHE A 507 13.33 7.00 12.47
N ALA A 508 12.09 7.49 12.55
CA ALA A 508 11.53 8.50 11.65
C ALA A 508 10.65 9.48 12.45
N SER A 509 10.86 10.78 12.27
CA SER A 509 10.09 11.84 12.95
C SER A 509 8.61 11.77 12.58
N GLY A 510 7.74 11.78 13.58
CA GLY A 510 6.28 11.77 13.39
C GLY A 510 5.63 10.39 13.48
N LEU A 511 6.40 9.32 13.73
CA LEU A 511 5.84 7.98 13.96
C LEU A 511 4.83 7.96 15.12
N SER A 512 5.19 8.52 16.29
CA SER A 512 4.24 8.57 17.41
C SER A 512 3.05 9.46 17.11
N TYR A 513 3.23 10.58 16.41
CA TYR A 513 2.11 11.45 16.03
C TYR A 513 1.14 10.73 15.08
N VAL A 514 1.65 10.05 14.05
CA VAL A 514 0.80 9.26 13.15
C VAL A 514 0.11 8.15 13.93
N ALA A 515 0.79 7.42 14.80
CA ALA A 515 0.19 6.35 15.60
C ALA A 515 -0.94 6.85 16.53
N VAL A 516 -0.72 7.98 17.21
CA VAL A 516 -1.68 8.56 18.17
C VAL A 516 -2.86 9.24 17.46
N SER A 517 -2.62 9.88 16.31
CA SER A 517 -3.67 10.54 15.52
C SER A 517 -4.63 9.58 14.81
N ARG A 518 -4.48 8.26 14.98
CA ARG A 518 -5.40 7.28 14.41
C ARG A 518 -6.73 7.22 15.15
N VAL A 519 -6.77 7.66 16.41
CA VAL A 519 -7.96 7.60 17.26
C VAL A 519 -8.58 8.97 17.46
N LYS A 520 -9.92 9.02 17.49
CA LYS A 520 -10.68 10.27 17.67
C LYS A 520 -10.68 10.76 19.12
N THR A 521 -10.55 9.85 20.08
CA THR A 521 -10.65 10.15 21.51
C THR A 521 -9.44 9.62 22.27
N LEU A 522 -9.06 10.31 23.37
CA LEU A 522 -8.00 9.83 24.26
C LEU A 522 -8.36 8.51 24.95
N GLY A 523 -9.66 8.25 25.17
CA GLY A 523 -10.16 7.00 25.72
C GLY A 523 -9.97 5.81 24.76
N GLY A 524 -9.86 6.06 23.46
CA GLY A 524 -9.54 5.05 22.45
C GLY A 524 -8.05 4.73 22.31
N LEU A 525 -7.18 5.35 23.10
CA LEU A 525 -5.73 5.15 23.02
C LEU A 525 -5.20 4.39 24.25
N MET A 526 -4.41 3.34 24.01
CA MET A 526 -3.61 2.69 25.05
C MET A 526 -2.15 2.55 24.61
N PHE A 527 -1.22 2.82 25.53
CA PHE A 527 0.20 2.51 25.32
C PHE A 527 0.56 1.19 26.00
N LYS A 528 1.14 0.26 25.22
CA LYS A 528 1.50 -1.08 25.71
C LYS A 528 2.55 -1.04 26.83
N ARG A 529 3.49 -0.10 26.73
CA ARG A 529 4.64 0.04 27.63
C ARG A 529 4.81 1.48 28.08
N PRO A 530 5.32 1.72 29.30
CA PRO A 530 5.71 3.06 29.72
C PRO A 530 6.84 3.58 28.83
N PHE A 531 6.84 4.88 28.61
CA PHE A 531 7.88 5.58 27.86
C PHE A 531 8.16 6.92 28.56
N ASP A 532 9.36 7.45 28.35
CA ASP A 532 9.78 8.71 28.96
C ASP A 532 9.14 9.91 28.23
N ARG A 533 8.54 10.83 28.98
CA ARG A 533 7.96 12.09 28.47
C ARG A 533 8.99 12.96 27.76
N SER A 534 10.25 12.90 28.18
CA SER A 534 11.37 13.62 27.55
C SER A 534 11.58 13.25 26.08
N ARG A 535 11.03 12.10 25.65
CA ARG A 535 11.05 11.65 24.25
C ARG A 535 10.00 12.34 23.40
N ILE A 536 8.84 12.67 23.98
CA ILE A 536 7.76 13.38 23.28
C ILE A 536 7.92 14.89 23.40
N TYR A 537 8.43 15.35 24.53
CA TYR A 537 8.61 16.74 24.86
C TYR A 537 10.09 17.06 24.97
N ARG A 538 10.60 17.88 24.04
CA ARG A 538 11.90 18.56 24.18
C ARG A 538 11.64 20.04 24.38
N GLU A 539 12.35 20.67 25.32
CA GLU A 539 12.27 22.11 25.58
C GLU A 539 12.74 22.93 24.36
N THR A 540 13.73 22.42 23.64
CA THR A 540 14.14 22.91 22.33
C THR A 540 13.63 21.99 21.23
N PRO A 541 12.85 22.51 20.25
CA PRO A 541 12.45 21.72 19.09
C PRO A 541 13.71 21.26 18.35
N SER A 542 13.70 20.02 17.84
CA SER A 542 14.80 19.57 16.99
C SER A 542 14.90 20.43 15.73
N ARG A 543 16.05 20.45 15.05
CA ARG A 543 16.23 21.23 13.82
C ARG A 543 15.16 20.88 12.78
N ALA A 544 14.84 19.60 12.59
CA ALA A 544 13.76 19.15 11.71
C ALA A 544 12.37 19.68 12.13
N MET A 545 12.07 19.71 13.44
CA MET A 545 10.82 20.25 13.96
C MET A 545 10.76 21.78 13.85
N GLY A 546 11.89 22.47 14.10
CA GLY A 546 12.02 23.91 13.93
C GLY A 546 11.77 24.32 12.48
N LEU A 547 12.26 23.55 11.51
CA LEU A 547 11.96 23.74 10.09
C LEU A 547 10.47 23.55 9.79
N LYS A 548 9.83 22.49 10.30
CA LYS A 548 8.37 22.27 10.16
C LYS A 548 7.55 23.42 10.76
N LEU A 549 7.93 23.89 11.95
CA LEU A 549 7.25 24.99 12.64
C LEU A 549 7.42 26.32 11.92
N SER A 550 8.61 26.62 11.42
CA SER A 550 8.92 27.83 10.64
C SER A 550 8.16 27.82 9.30
N ASP A 551 8.17 26.69 8.60
CA ASP A 551 7.43 26.48 7.36
C ASP A 551 5.92 26.62 7.59
N HIS A 552 5.39 26.03 8.65
CA HIS A 552 3.98 26.16 9.04
C HIS A 552 3.60 27.61 9.36
N ALA A 553 4.41 28.32 10.15
CA ALA A 553 4.18 29.73 10.49
C ALA A 553 4.21 30.62 9.23
N THR A 554 5.13 30.38 8.31
CA THR A 554 5.22 31.10 7.03
C THR A 554 3.96 30.86 6.18
N ARG A 555 3.46 29.63 6.14
CA ARG A 555 2.27 29.25 5.35
C ARG A 555 0.97 29.75 5.96
N GLN A 556 0.89 29.91 7.28
CA GLN A 556 -0.26 30.55 7.93
C GLN A 556 -0.44 32.01 7.50
N LEU A 557 0.64 32.69 7.10
CA LEU A 557 0.58 34.05 6.56
C LEU A 557 0.14 34.09 5.09
N GLN A 558 0.21 32.96 4.38
CA GLN A 558 -0.18 32.80 2.98
C GLN A 558 -1.63 32.31 2.91
N ALA A 559 -2.59 33.19 3.21
CA ALA A 559 -4.00 32.88 3.01
C ALA A 559 -4.31 32.83 1.50
N LEU A 560 -5.30 32.02 1.11
CA LEU A 560 -5.97 32.23 -0.17
C LEU A 560 -6.50 33.66 -0.14
N ASP A 561 -5.96 34.55 -0.99
CA ASP A 561 -6.52 35.88 -1.16
C ASP A 561 -8.03 35.68 -1.37
N VAL A 562 -8.82 36.22 -0.44
CA VAL A 562 -10.20 36.53 -0.71
C VAL A 562 -10.10 37.56 -1.82
N VAL A 563 -10.07 37.10 -3.07
CA VAL A 563 -10.18 37.96 -4.24
C VAL A 563 -11.37 38.85 -3.93
N ALA A 564 -11.04 40.13 -3.74
CA ALA A 564 -11.96 41.14 -3.27
C ALA A 564 -13.30 40.95 -3.95
N GLY A 565 -14.34 40.80 -3.14
CA GLY A 565 -15.70 40.91 -3.61
C GLY A 565 -15.93 42.34 -4.06
N GLU A 566 -15.64 42.63 -5.32
CA GLU A 566 -16.43 43.58 -6.08
C GLU A 566 -17.52 42.77 -6.77
N VAL A 567 -18.62 42.59 -6.04
CA VAL A 567 -19.93 42.46 -6.69
C VAL A 567 -20.09 43.75 -7.50
N PRO A 568 -20.23 43.72 -8.84
CA PRO A 568 -20.58 44.93 -9.56
C PRO A 568 -21.92 45.37 -8.99
N SER A 569 -21.94 46.55 -8.37
CA SER A 569 -23.16 47.23 -8.05
C SER A 569 -23.94 47.40 -9.35
N GLU A 570 -25.03 46.64 -9.49
CA GLU A 570 -26.11 47.03 -10.38
C GLU A 570 -26.52 48.44 -9.96
N SER A 571 -26.09 49.41 -10.77
CA SER A 571 -26.48 50.80 -10.66
C SER A 571 -27.25 51.12 -11.94
N ASN A 572 -28.57 51.21 -11.73
CA ASN A 572 -29.64 51.70 -12.60
C ASN A 572 -29.91 50.99 -13.93
#